data_AF-A0AAV1ZSR4-F1
#
_entry.id   AF-A0AAV1ZSR4-F1
#
_cell.length_a   1.000
_cell.length_b   1.000
_cell.length_c   1.000
_cell.angle_alpha   90.00
_cell.angle_beta   90.00
_cell.angle_gamma   90.00
#
_symmetry.space_group_name_H-M   'P 1'
#
loop_
_entity.id
_entity.type
_entity.pdbx_description
1 polymer ?
#
loop_
_entity_poly.entity_id
_entity_poly.type
_entity_poly.pdbx_seq_one_letter_code
_entity_poly.pdbx_strand_id
1 'polypeptide(L)'
;KYRIVYTDHQRLELEKEFHYSRYITIRRKVELASSLNLSERQIKIWFQNRRAKDRRQAKKREELMLKNKDTPVVYQQSNLSLGNLSIY
;
A
#
# COMPACT_ATOMS: atom_id res chain seq x y z
N LYS A 1 -6.76 -16.83 21.49
CA LYS A 1 -7.78 -15.91 20.92
C LYS A 1 -7.94 -16.24 19.43
N TYR A 2 -9.13 -16.68 19.00
CA TYR A 2 -9.38 -17.09 17.61
C TYR A 2 -9.37 -15.89 16.66
N ARG A 3 -8.72 -16.03 15.49
CA ARG A 3 -8.68 -15.01 14.44
C ARG A 3 -9.67 -15.39 13.36
N ILE A 4 -10.72 -14.60 13.21
CA ILE A 4 -11.66 -14.75 12.10
C ILE A 4 -11.05 -14.12 10.85
N VAL A 5 -11.10 -14.85 9.76
CA VAL A 5 -10.71 -14.40 8.42
C VAL A 5 -11.99 -13.97 7.70
N TYR A 6 -12.04 -12.72 7.24
CA TYR A 6 -13.18 -12.22 6.47
C TYR A 6 -13.30 -12.96 5.13
N THR A 7 -14.49 -12.97 4.53
CA THR A 7 -14.67 -13.46 3.15
C THR A 7 -14.20 -12.41 2.14
N ASP A 8 -14.01 -12.79 0.89
CA ASP A 8 -13.59 -11.84 -0.15
C ASP A 8 -14.65 -10.78 -0.43
N HIS A 9 -15.93 -11.16 -0.40
CA HIS A 9 -17.05 -10.21 -0.46
C HIS A 9 -16.99 -9.17 0.68
N GLN A 10 -16.77 -9.61 1.92
CA GLN A 10 -16.64 -8.70 3.06
C GLN A 10 -15.46 -7.74 2.90
N ARG A 11 -14.30 -8.24 2.46
CA ARG A 11 -13.13 -7.39 2.21
C ARG A 11 -13.41 -6.36 1.12
N LEU A 12 -14.03 -6.78 0.03
CA LEU A 12 -14.33 -5.93 -1.13
C LEU A 12 -15.21 -4.75 -0.70
N GLU A 13 -16.33 -5.01 -0.03
CA GLU A 13 -17.24 -3.96 0.42
C GLU A 13 -16.60 -3.02 1.45
N LEU A 14 -15.79 -3.55 2.36
CA LEU A 14 -15.05 -2.74 3.33
C LEU A 14 -14.00 -1.83 2.66
N GLU A 15 -13.26 -2.33 1.66
CA GLU A 15 -12.30 -1.53 0.90
C GLU A 15 -12.99 -0.48 0.02
N LYS A 16 -14.13 -0.82 -0.61
CA LYS A 16 -14.96 0.15 -1.36
C LYS A 16 -15.39 1.30 -0.46
N GLU A 17 -15.92 1.00 0.73
CA GLU A 17 -16.31 2.04 1.67
C GLU A 17 -15.10 2.85 2.16
N PHE A 18 -13.96 2.21 2.43
CA PHE A 18 -12.75 2.93 2.83
C PHE A 18 -12.23 3.88 1.75
N HIS A 19 -12.36 3.48 0.48
CA HIS A 19 -12.02 4.31 -0.65
C HIS A 19 -12.92 5.55 -0.73
N TYR A 20 -14.22 5.38 -0.49
CA TYR A 20 -15.18 6.49 -0.40
C TYR A 20 -14.88 7.41 0.80
N SER A 21 -14.65 6.83 1.98
CA SER A 21 -14.27 7.58 3.18
C SER A 21 -13.32 6.79 4.08
N ARG A 22 -12.19 7.41 4.44
CA ARG A 22 -11.20 6.84 5.38
C ARG A 22 -11.75 6.68 6.81
N TYR A 23 -12.88 7.31 7.12
CA TYR A 23 -13.56 7.26 8.41
C TYR A 23 -15.04 6.92 8.23
N ILE A 24 -15.49 5.88 8.92
CA ILE A 24 -16.88 5.46 8.83
C ILE A 24 -17.78 6.26 9.77
N THR A 25 -18.92 6.70 9.27
CA THR A 25 -19.97 7.36 10.07
C THR A 25 -20.77 6.33 10.88
N ILE A 26 -21.52 6.79 11.88
CA ILE A 26 -22.36 5.90 12.71
C ILE A 26 -23.40 5.19 11.83
N ARG A 27 -24.12 5.94 10.98
CA ARG A 27 -25.14 5.39 10.09
C ARG A 27 -24.56 4.31 9.18
N ARG A 28 -23.45 4.62 8.51
CA ARG A 28 -22.86 3.68 7.54
C ARG A 28 -22.27 2.43 8.20
N LYS A 29 -21.75 2.57 9.43
CA LYS A 29 -21.28 1.45 10.24
C LYS A 29 -22.39 0.45 10.54
N VAL A 30 -23.59 0.93 10.86
CA VAL A 30 -24.77 0.07 11.09
C VAL A 30 -25.19 -0.62 9.79
N GLU A 31 -25.28 0.11 8.68
CA GLU A 31 -25.64 -0.46 7.36
C GLU A 31 -24.65 -1.56 6.89
N LEU A 32 -23.35 -1.32 7.05
CA LEU A 32 -22.32 -2.31 6.69
C LEU A 32 -22.28 -3.51 7.64
N ALA A 33 -22.52 -3.29 8.93
CA ALA A 33 -22.62 -4.38 9.90
C ALA A 33 -23.72 -5.37 9.50
N SER A 34 -24.92 -4.86 9.20
CA SER A 34 -26.06 -5.68 8.78
C SER A 34 -25.82 -6.37 7.43
N SER A 35 -25.36 -5.65 6.41
CA SER A 35 -25.16 -6.23 5.06
C SER A 35 -24.03 -7.26 4.98
N LEU A 36 -22.98 -7.11 5.79
CA LEU A 36 -21.82 -8.02 5.79
C LEU A 36 -21.90 -9.11 6.86
N ASN A 37 -22.96 -9.13 7.66
CA ASN A 37 -23.15 -10.03 8.79
C ASN A 37 -21.97 -9.95 9.79
N LEU A 38 -21.53 -8.73 10.09
CA LEU A 38 -20.45 -8.40 11.02
C LEU A 38 -20.97 -7.50 12.14
N SER A 39 -20.34 -7.53 13.32
CA SER A 39 -20.65 -6.56 14.37
C SER A 39 -20.11 -5.17 14.02
N GLU A 40 -20.79 -4.11 14.47
CA GLU A 40 -20.30 -2.73 14.37
C GLU A 40 -18.89 -2.56 14.96
N ARG A 41 -18.57 -3.34 16.00
CA ARG A 41 -17.24 -3.38 16.61
C ARG A 41 -16.18 -3.92 15.64
N GLN A 42 -16.49 -4.99 14.89
CA GLN A 42 -15.59 -5.52 13.87
C GLN A 42 -15.38 -4.51 12.74
N ILE A 43 -16.44 -3.83 12.29
CA ILE A 43 -16.34 -2.74 11.31
C ILE A 43 -15.42 -1.63 11.84
N LYS A 44 -15.63 -1.16 13.08
CA LYS A 44 -14.78 -0.15 13.72
C LYS A 44 -13.31 -0.56 13.76
N ILE A 45 -13.02 -1.79 14.20
CA ILE A 45 -11.65 -2.31 14.29
C ILE A 45 -11.03 -2.44 12.90
N TRP A 46 -11.79 -2.89 11.91
CA TRP A 46 -11.30 -3.01 10.53
C TRP A 46 -10.89 -1.63 9.99
N PHE A 47 -11.71 -0.59 10.16
CA PHE A 47 -11.37 0.78 9.72
C PHE A 47 -10.13 1.33 10.44
N GLN A 48 -9.99 1.06 11.74
CA GLN A 48 -8.79 1.43 12.51
C GLN A 48 -7.54 0.75 11.94
N ASN A 49 -7.61 -0.56 11.71
CA ASN A 49 -6.50 -1.34 11.14
C ASN A 49 -6.18 -0.92 9.71
N ARG A 50 -7.20 -0.60 8.92
CA ARG A 50 -7.04 -0.18 7.52
C ARG A 50 -6.33 1.17 7.42
N ARG A 51 -6.68 2.15 8.27
CA ARG A 51 -5.93 3.42 8.38
C ARG A 51 -4.48 3.21 8.85
N ALA A 52 -4.24 2.30 9.79
CA ALA A 52 -2.88 1.97 10.22
C ALA A 52 -2.05 1.34 9.09
N LYS A 53 -2.67 0.47 8.27
CA LYS A 53 -2.05 -0.07 7.05
C LYS A 53 -1.74 1.05 6.04
N ASP A 54 -2.67 1.96 5.81
CA ASP A 54 -2.52 3.10 4.89
C ASP A 54 -1.31 3.96 5.24
N ARG A 55 -1.17 4.35 6.51
CA ARG A 55 -0.02 5.13 7.00
C ARG A 55 1.31 4.39 6.82
N ARG A 56 1.33 3.07 7.08
CA ARG A 56 2.53 2.25 6.86
C ARG A 56 2.91 2.17 5.39
N GLN A 57 1.93 2.07 4.49
CA GLN A 57 2.16 2.06 3.05
C GLN A 57 2.68 3.40 2.55
N ALA A 58 2.14 4.52 3.05
CA ALA A 58 2.63 5.86 2.73
C ALA A 58 4.11 6.03 3.12
N LYS A 59 4.47 5.67 4.36
CA LYS A 59 5.87 5.73 4.84
C LYS A 59 6.82 4.85 4.00
N LYS A 60 6.40 3.64 3.63
CA LYS A 60 7.20 2.76 2.77
C LYS A 60 7.41 3.35 1.38
N ARG A 61 6.38 3.98 0.80
CA ARG A 61 6.47 4.65 -0.49
C ARG A 61 7.46 5.81 -0.45
N GLU A 62 7.40 6.61 0.61
CA GLU A 62 8.36 7.70 0.84
C GLU A 62 9.80 7.17 0.95
N GLU A 63 10.05 6.15 1.77
CA GLU A 63 11.38 5.54 1.90
C GLU A 63 11.94 5.02 0.56
N LEU A 64 11.09 4.37 -0.25
CA LEU A 64 11.48 3.91 -1.59
C LEU A 64 11.81 5.08 -2.53
N MET A 65 11.09 6.20 -2.41
CA MET A 65 11.38 7.41 -3.19
C MET A 65 12.68 8.09 -2.76
N LEU A 66 13.05 8.06 -1.48
CA LEU A 66 14.35 8.58 -1.03
C LEU A 66 15.51 7.69 -1.50
N LYS A 67 15.39 6.36 -1.41
CA LYS A 67 16.44 5.42 -1.87
C LYS A 67 16.79 5.54 -3.36
N ASN A 68 15.85 6.01 -4.19
CA ASN A 68 16.11 6.22 -5.62
C ASN A 68 16.92 7.50 -5.92
N LYS A 69 17.12 8.42 -4.96
CA LYS A 69 17.91 9.64 -5.16
C LYS A 69 19.41 9.46 -4.89
N ASP A 70 19.81 8.36 -4.23
CA ASP A 70 21.20 8.09 -3.86
C ASP A 70 21.93 7.14 -4.83
N THR A 71 21.37 6.88 -6.01
CA THR A 71 22.13 6.18 -7.07
C THR A 71 22.99 7.21 -7.81
N PRO A 72 24.34 7.17 -7.70
CA PRO A 72 25.16 7.94 -8.61
C PRO A 72 24.92 7.36 -10.00
N VAL A 73 24.41 8.19 -10.92
CA VAL A 73 24.40 7.89 -12.34
C VAL A 73 25.86 7.77 -12.76
N VAL A 74 26.41 6.55 -12.74
CA VAL A 74 27.68 6.25 -13.39
C VAL A 74 27.41 6.37 -14.88
N TYR A 75 27.76 7.51 -15.46
CA TYR A 75 27.83 7.68 -16.90
C TYR A 75 28.81 6.63 -17.43
N GLN A 76 28.27 5.58 -18.04
CA GLN A 76 29.05 4.57 -18.72
C GLN A 76 29.64 5.24 -19.96
N GLN A 77 30.91 5.64 -19.88
CA GLN A 77 31.64 6.12 -21.05
C GLN A 77 31.57 5.03 -22.11
N SER A 78 31.09 5.44 -23.29
CA SER A 78 31.04 4.67 -24.51
C SER A 78 32.34 3.88 -24.71
N ASN A 79 32.22 2.57 -24.91
CA ASN A 79 33.30 1.75 -25.47
C ASN A 79 33.59 2.25 -26.90
N LEU A 80 34.39 3.30 -27.04
CA LEU A 80 35.10 3.60 -28.27
C LEU A 80 36.22 2.58 -28.36
N SER A 81 36.02 1.57 -29.21
CA SER A 81 37.09 0.65 -29.58
C SER A 81 38.22 1.46 -30.22
N LEU A 82 39.38 1.50 -29.59
CA LEU A 82 40.64 1.72 -30.30
C LEU A 82 41.40 0.42 -30.26
N GLY A 83 41.10 -0.42 -31.25
CA GLY A 83 42.00 -1.50 -31.64
C GLY A 83 43.33 -0.90 -32.12
N ASN A 84 44.41 -1.58 -31.76
CA ASN A 84 45.70 -1.64 -32.45
C ASN A 84 46.20 -0.34 -33.13
N LEU A 85 47.23 0.27 -32.53
CA LEU A 85 48.41 0.65 -33.32
C LEU A 85 49.67 0.52 -32.46
N SER A 86 50.39 -0.58 -32.66
CA SER A 86 51.83 -0.64 -32.46
C SER A 86 52.49 0.18 -33.56
N ILE A 87 53.40 1.11 -33.25
CA ILE A 87 54.80 1.12 -33.72
C ILE A 87 55.53 2.41 -33.28
N TYR A 88 56.76 2.17 -32.77
CA TYR A 88 57.81 3.06 -32.24
C TYR A 88 57.63 3.63 -30.83
#